data_AF-A0A7D9MKP1-F1
#
_entry.id   AF-A0A7D9MKP1-F1
#
_cell.length_a   1.000
_cell.length_b   1.000
_cell.length_c   1.000
_cell.angle_alpha   90.00
_cell.angle_beta   90.00
_cell.angle_gamma   90.00
#
_symmetry.space_group_name_H-M   'P 1'
#
loop_
_entity.id
_entity.type
_entity.pdbx_description
1 polymer ?
#
loop_
_entity_poly.entity_id
_entity_poly.type
_entity_poly.pdbx_seq_one_letter_code
_entity_poly.pdbx_strand_id
1 'polypeptide(L)'
;VEPEIAHENTHLREAVSAKRRLAVTLCYLASTAEYPTIGNLFGVSRSFVCQCIKEVCHAIAKQFPNHQMLSASLWVMTLRVIRGYEETWNFPMCVGAVDGTRIPMLAPNKNHTDYVN
;
A
#
# COMPACT_ATOMS: atom_id res chain seq x y z
N VAL A 1 -3.43 -1.76 -17.31
CA VAL A 1 -2.39 -2.21 -16.35
C VAL A 1 -1.59 -3.39 -16.89
N GLU A 2 -2.19 -4.56 -17.17
CA GLU A 2 -1.46 -5.76 -17.63
C GLU A 2 -0.48 -5.55 -18.80
N PRO A 3 -0.87 -4.92 -19.94
CA PRO A 3 0.06 -4.71 -21.05
C PRO A 3 1.22 -3.76 -20.71
N GLU A 4 1.12 -2.97 -19.64
CA GLU A 4 2.17 -2.03 -19.22
C GLU A 4 3.18 -2.66 -18.24
N ILE A 5 2.83 -3.79 -17.62
CA ILE A 5 3.68 -4.48 -16.63
C ILE A 5 4.16 -5.86 -17.13
N ALA A 6 3.64 -6.31 -18.27
CA ALA A 6 4.11 -7.49 -18.97
C ALA A 6 5.46 -7.21 -19.64
N HIS A 7 6.40 -8.14 -19.50
CA HIS A 7 7.73 -8.06 -20.12
C HIS A 7 7.93 -9.27 -21.02
N GLU A 8 8.76 -9.11 -22.04
CA GLU A 8 9.05 -10.17 -23.01
C GLU A 8 10.14 -11.11 -22.50
N ASN A 9 10.05 -12.37 -22.94
CA ASN A 9 11.09 -13.35 -22.68
C ASN A 9 12.38 -12.94 -23.38
N THR A 10 13.51 -13.17 -22.72
CA THR A 10 14.83 -12.94 -23.30
C THR A 10 15.51 -14.27 -23.56
N HIS A 11 16.55 -14.29 -24.39
CA HIS A 11 17.38 -15.49 -24.59
C HIS A 11 18.04 -16.02 -23.31
N LEU A 12 18.21 -15.17 -22.29
CA LEU A 12 18.85 -15.53 -21.03
C LEU A 12 17.87 -16.04 -19.97
N ARG A 13 16.62 -15.54 -19.98
CA ARG A 13 15.60 -15.91 -19.00
C ARG A 13 14.20 -15.58 -19.48
N GLU A 14 13.24 -16.36 -18.99
CA GLU A 14 11.82 -16.05 -19.08
C GLU A 14 11.46 -14.84 -18.20
N ALA A 15 10.54 -14.02 -18.69
CA ALA A 15 10.01 -12.90 -17.96
C ALA A 15 9.09 -13.37 -16.83
N VAL A 16 9.17 -12.69 -15.70
CA VAL A 16 8.19 -12.88 -14.63
C VAL A 16 6.85 -12.35 -15.09
N SER A 17 5.83 -13.20 -15.07
CA SER A 17 4.48 -12.87 -15.54
C SER A 17 3.91 -11.61 -14.87
N ALA A 18 3.14 -10.83 -15.65
CA ALA A 18 2.42 -9.65 -15.16
C ALA A 18 1.60 -9.94 -13.90
N LYS A 19 0.92 -11.10 -13.87
CA LYS A 19 0.15 -11.56 -12.71
C LYS A 19 1.00 -11.70 -11.45
N ARG A 20 2.20 -12.28 -11.54
CA ARG A 20 3.10 -12.44 -10.38
C ARG A 20 3.63 -11.09 -9.91
N ARG A 21 3.97 -10.18 -10.83
CA ARG A 21 4.41 -8.80 -10.50
C ARG A 21 3.33 -8.00 -9.81
N LEU A 22 2.09 -8.13 -10.28
CA LEU A 22 0.91 -7.54 -9.64
C LEU A 22 0.70 -8.11 -8.24
N ALA A 23 0.78 -9.44 -8.07
CA ALA A 23 0.63 -10.09 -6.76
C ALA A 23 1.69 -9.62 -5.74
N VAL A 24 2.96 -9.51 -6.16
CA VAL A 24 4.04 -8.94 -5.32
C VAL A 24 3.68 -7.53 -4.85
N THR A 25 3.21 -6.70 -5.78
CA THR A 25 2.87 -5.29 -5.46
C THR A 25 1.66 -5.19 -4.55
N LEU A 26 0.59 -5.94 -4.82
CA LEU A 26 -0.61 -5.95 -3.97
C LEU A 26 -0.30 -6.47 -2.57
N CYS A 27 0.54 -7.49 -2.45
CA CYS A 27 0.96 -8.00 -1.15
C CYS A 27 1.72 -6.95 -0.33
N TYR A 28 2.59 -6.17 -0.99
CA TYR A 28 3.25 -5.03 -0.34
C TYR A 28 2.24 -3.95 0.08
N LEU A 29 1.32 -3.55 -0.80
CA LEU A 29 0.35 -2.49 -0.50
C LEU A 29 -0.68 -2.88 0.57
N ALA A 30 -1.02 -4.17 0.67
CA ALA A 30 -1.98 -4.69 1.63
C ALA A 30 -1.35 -5.08 2.97
N SER A 31 -0.03 -4.96 3.12
CA SER A 31 0.68 -5.32 4.34
C SER A 31 1.55 -4.18 4.84
N THR A 32 1.99 -4.26 6.08
CA THR A 32 3.04 -3.40 6.65
C THR A 32 4.42 -4.04 6.53
N ALA A 33 4.57 -5.06 5.69
CA ALA A 33 5.78 -5.85 5.60
C ALA A 33 6.88 -5.15 4.79
N GLU A 34 8.12 -5.32 5.23
CA GLU A 34 9.28 -4.79 4.53
C GLU A 34 9.57 -5.53 3.21
N TYR A 35 10.29 -4.87 2.30
CA TYR A 35 10.68 -5.46 1.01
C TYR A 35 11.38 -6.83 1.10
N PRO A 36 12.31 -7.09 2.05
CA PRO A 36 12.93 -8.41 2.17
C PRO A 36 11.92 -9.50 2.53
N THR A 37 10.94 -9.21 3.38
CA THR A 37 9.88 -10.14 3.77
C THR A 37 9.03 -10.53 2.57
N ILE A 38 8.62 -9.55 1.77
CA ILE A 38 7.89 -9.80 0.51
C ILE A 38 8.77 -10.56 -0.48
N GLY A 39 10.05 -10.19 -0.61
CA GLY A 39 11.00 -10.88 -1.49
C GLY A 39 11.14 -12.36 -1.16
N ASN A 40 11.32 -12.68 0.12
CA ASN A 40 11.40 -14.06 0.61
C ASN A 40 10.11 -14.84 0.34
N LEU A 41 8.94 -14.23 0.58
CA LEU A 41 7.64 -14.86 0.34
C LEU A 41 7.45 -15.27 -1.14
N PHE A 42 7.91 -14.43 -2.07
CA PHE A 42 7.76 -14.68 -3.50
C PHE A 42 9.00 -15.29 -4.15
N GLY A 43 10.07 -15.57 -3.39
CA GLY A 43 11.33 -16.12 -3.92
C GLY A 43 12.01 -15.19 -4.93
N VAL A 44 12.03 -13.88 -4.66
CA VAL A 44 12.61 -12.85 -5.54
C VAL A 44 13.50 -11.89 -4.75
N SER A 45 14.42 -11.21 -5.44
CA SER A 45 15.30 -10.24 -4.79
C SER A 45 14.54 -9.00 -4.30
N ARG A 46 15.06 -8.36 -3.25
CA ARG A 46 14.58 -7.05 -2.77
C ARG A 46 14.50 -6.01 -3.89
N SER A 47 15.49 -5.98 -4.79
CA SER A 47 15.52 -5.06 -5.92
C SER A 47 14.35 -5.30 -6.88
N PHE A 48 14.01 -6.56 -7.14
CA PHE A 48 12.89 -6.92 -8.00
C PHE A 48 11.54 -6.54 -7.38
N VAL A 49 11.37 -6.68 -6.06
CA VAL A 49 10.17 -6.20 -5.34
C VAL A 49 10.00 -4.69 -5.54
N CYS A 50 11.07 -3.91 -5.29
CA CYS A 50 11.05 -2.46 -5.48
C CYS A 50 10.69 -2.06 -6.92
N GLN A 51 11.24 -2.77 -7.91
CA GLN A 51 10.92 -2.56 -9.32
C GLN A 51 9.44 -2.86 -9.63
N CYS A 52 8.92 -3.99 -9.14
CA CYS A 52 7.51 -4.34 -9.32
C CYS A 52 6.59 -3.26 -8.77
N ILE A 53 6.84 -2.81 -7.54
CA ILE A 53 6.01 -1.78 -6.89
C ILE A 53 6.00 -0.50 -7.71
N LYS A 54 7.17 -0.02 -8.16
CA LYS A 54 7.26 1.20 -8.97
C LYS A 54 6.50 1.07 -10.30
N GLU A 55 6.76 0.01 -11.06
CA GLU A 55 6.15 -0.18 -12.39
C GLU A 55 4.64 -0.40 -12.29
N VAL A 56 4.20 -1.24 -11.36
CA VAL A 56 2.78 -1.57 -11.19
C VAL A 56 1.99 -0.38 -10.65
N CYS A 57 2.50 0.32 -9.63
CA CYS A 57 1.82 1.52 -9.12
C CYS A 57 1.75 2.62 -10.19
N HIS A 58 2.81 2.80 -10.98
CA HIS A 58 2.79 3.77 -12.09
C HIS A 58 1.76 3.39 -13.16
N ALA A 59 1.73 2.12 -13.57
CA ALA A 59 0.76 1.61 -14.54
C ALA A 59 -0.69 1.71 -14.02
N ILE A 60 -0.92 1.54 -12.71
CA ILE A 60 -2.23 1.77 -12.09
C ILE A 60 -2.57 3.27 -12.12
N ALA A 61 -1.69 4.13 -11.64
CA ALA A 61 -1.93 5.57 -11.57
C ALA A 61 -2.26 6.19 -12.94
N LYS A 62 -1.62 5.71 -14.01
CA LYS A 62 -1.89 6.18 -15.37
C LYS A 62 -3.30 5.86 -15.86
N GLN A 63 -3.89 4.76 -15.39
CA GLN A 63 -5.24 4.33 -15.77
C GLN A 63 -6.33 5.11 -15.01
N PHE A 64 -5.97 5.75 -13.89
CA PHE A 64 -6.86 6.59 -13.09
C PHE A 64 -6.37 8.05 -13.14
N PRO A 65 -6.73 8.85 -14.16
CA PRO A 65 -6.35 10.26 -14.19
C PRO A 65 -6.87 10.97 -12.93
N ASN A 66 -6.05 11.88 -12.38
CA ASN A 66 -6.19 12.57 -11.09
C ASN A 66 -7.58 13.14 -10.75
N HIS A 67 -8.48 13.29 -11.73
CA HIS A 67 -9.84 13.83 -11.56
C HIS A 67 -10.92 12.79 -11.26
N GLN A 68 -10.63 11.49 -11.29
CA GLN A 68 -11.64 10.44 -11.08
C GLN A 68 -11.64 9.81 -9.68
N MET A 69 -10.59 9.99 -8.87
CA MET A 69 -10.54 9.38 -7.53
C MET A 69 -11.24 10.22 -6.46
N LEU A 70 -11.21 11.55 -6.58
CA LEU A 70 -11.85 12.49 -5.64
C LEU A 70 -12.47 13.64 -6.44
N SER A 71 -13.63 14.13 -6.03
CA SER A 71 -14.17 15.37 -6.58
C SER A 71 -13.21 16.52 -6.33
N ALA A 72 -13.24 17.56 -7.18
CA ALA A 72 -12.40 18.74 -6.99
C ALA A 72 -12.56 19.37 -5.59
N SER A 73 -13.79 19.35 -5.05
CA SER A 73 -14.08 19.81 -3.69
C SER A 73 -13.40 18.96 -2.62
N LEU A 74 -13.42 17.63 -2.77
CA LEU A 74 -12.80 16.70 -1.83
C LEU A 74 -11.27 16.82 -1.87
N TRP A 75 -10.68 17.01 -3.05
CA TRP A 75 -9.24 17.22 -3.19
C TRP A 75 -8.74 18.46 -2.42
N VAL A 76 -9.46 19.59 -2.52
CA VAL A 76 -9.11 20.81 -1.79
C VAL A 76 -9.18 20.59 -0.28
N MET A 77 -10.19 19.86 0.20
CA MET A 77 -10.30 19.49 1.61
C MET A 77 -9.13 18.59 2.05
N THR A 78 -8.81 17.55 1.27
CA THR A 78 -7.70 16.64 1.53
C THR A 78 -6.37 17.39 1.65
N LEU A 79 -6.08 18.33 0.72
CA LEU A 79 -4.86 19.13 0.77
C LEU A 79 -4.78 20.02 2.02
N ARG A 80 -5.91 20.55 2.51
CA ARG A 80 -5.94 21.31 3.76
C ARG A 80 -5.59 20.44 4.96
N VAL A 81 -6.11 19.21 5.01
CA VAL A 81 -5.79 18.25 6.08
C VAL A 81 -4.31 17.89 6.05
N ILE A 82 -3.77 17.54 4.88
CA ILE A 82 -2.34 17.22 4.72
C ILE A 82 -1.44 18.35 5.23
N ARG A 83 -1.72 19.60 4.83
CA ARG A 83 -0.96 20.75 5.31
C ARG A 83 -1.05 20.92 6.81
N GLY A 84 -2.25 20.78 7.39
CA GLY A 84 -2.42 20.87 8.84
C GLY A 84 -1.58 19.84 9.59
N TYR A 85 -1.49 18.60 9.09
CA TYR A 85 -0.65 17.57 9.71
C TYR A 85 0.85 17.85 9.58
N GLU A 86 1.28 18.31 8.41
CA GLU A 86 2.67 18.66 8.15
C GLU A 86 3.11 19.86 9.00
N GLU A 87 2.30 20.92 9.07
CA GLU A 87 2.61 22.13 9.86
C GLU A 87 2.60 21.86 11.37
N THR A 88 1.69 21.01 11.86
CA THR A 88 1.51 20.79 13.31
C THR A 88 2.44 19.71 13.86
N TRP A 89 2.64 18.61 13.14
CA TRP A 89 3.38 17.43 13.62
C TRP A 89 4.55 17.03 12.73
N ASN A 90 4.87 17.79 11.68
CA ASN A 90 5.87 17.41 10.67
C ASN A 90 5.61 16.02 10.09
N PHE A 91 4.32 15.69 9.90
CA PHE A 91 3.87 14.41 9.40
C PHE A 91 3.26 14.58 7.99
N PRO A 92 4.11 14.58 6.94
CA PRO A 92 3.68 14.88 5.58
C PRO A 92 2.78 13.78 5.01
N MET A 93 1.96 14.13 4.02
CA MET A 93 1.07 13.20 3.30
C MET A 93 0.03 12.49 4.18
N CYS A 94 -0.28 13.05 5.35
CA CYS A 94 -1.32 12.53 6.23
C CYS A 94 -2.69 13.14 5.92
N VAL A 95 -3.63 12.30 5.46
CA VAL A 95 -5.01 12.72 5.18
C VAL A 95 -5.93 12.54 6.39
N GLY A 96 -5.39 12.08 7.52
CA GLY A 96 -6.11 11.82 8.75
C GLY A 96 -5.39 10.75 9.58
N ALA A 97 -5.54 10.84 10.90
CA ALA A 97 -5.14 9.82 11.85
C ALA A 97 -6.41 9.22 12.44
N VAL A 98 -6.57 7.91 12.29
CA VAL A 98 -7.61 7.15 13.01
C VAL A 98 -6.88 6.43 14.12
N ASP A 99 -6.88 7.02 15.31
CA ASP A 99 -6.47 6.29 16.50
C ASP A 99 -7.60 5.35 16.92
N GLY A 100 -7.26 4.17 17.42
CA GLY A 100 -8.23 3.23 17.93
C GLY A 100 -9.01 3.90 19.05
N THR A 101 -10.32 4.11 18.85
CA THR A 101 -11.16 4.49 19.98
C THR A 101 -11.23 3.28 20.88
N ARG A 102 -10.52 3.31 22.02
CA ARG A 102 -10.68 2.32 23.09
C ARG A 102 -12.11 2.43 23.63
N ILE A 103 -13.01 1.64 23.06
CA ILE A 103 -14.33 1.43 23.63
C ILE A 103 -14.09 0.65 24.92
N PRO A 104 -14.51 1.17 26.09
CA PRO A 104 -14.40 0.42 27.33
C PRO A 104 -15.27 -0.83 27.22
N MET A 105 -14.68 -1.98 26.92
CA MET A 105 -15.35 -3.26 27.08
C MET A 105 -15.00 -3.79 28.47
N LEU A 106 -16.04 -4.20 29.20
CA LEU A 106 -15.87 -4.92 30.45
C LEU A 106 -15.21 -6.26 30.13
N ALA A 107 -14.12 -6.58 30.83
CA ALA A 107 -13.47 -7.88 30.68
C ALA A 107 -14.51 -8.99 30.97
N PRO A 108 -14.60 -10.03 30.12
CA PRO A 108 -15.55 -11.11 30.33
C PRO A 108 -15.25 -11.86 31.64
N ASN A 109 -16.30 -12.28 32.35
CA ASN A 109 -16.17 -13.02 33.61
C ASN A 109 -15.44 -14.37 33.45
N LYS A 110 -15.50 -14.96 32.26
CA LYS A 110 -14.73 -16.16 31.89
C LYS A 110 -13.49 -15.76 31.11
N ASN A 111 -12.35 -16.33 31.49
CA ASN A 111 -11.04 -16.08 30.86
C ASN A 111 -10.64 -14.60 30.82
N HIS A 112 -10.93 -13.84 31.89
CA HIS A 112 -10.52 -12.44 32.03
C HIS A 112 -9.00 -12.24 31.90
N THR A 113 -8.20 -13.25 32.19
CA THR A 113 -6.74 -13.24 32.02
C THR A 113 -6.30 -13.22 30.55
N ASP A 114 -7.16 -13.70 29.65
CA ASP A 114 -6.88 -13.77 28.20
C ASP A 114 -7.42 -12.52 27.47
N TYR A 115 -8.05 -11.60 28.20
CA TYR A 115 -8.65 -10.39 27.65
C TYR A 115 -7.60 -9.30 27.42
N VAL A 116 -7.47 -8.86 26.17
CA VAL A 116 -6.66 -7.71 25.75
C VAL A 116 -7.59 -6.71 25.06
N ASN A 117 -7.58 -5.44 25.50
CA ASN A 117 -8.34 -4.32 24.93
C ASN A 117 -7.51 -3.50 23.96
#